data_AF-W4K125-F1
#
_entry.id   AF-W4K125-F1
#
_cell.length_a   1.000
_cell.length_b   1.000
_cell.length_c   1.000
_cell.angle_alpha   90.00
_cell.angle_beta   90.00
_cell.angle_gamma   90.00
#
_symmetry.space_group_name_H-M   'P 1'
#
loop_
_entity.id
_entity.type
_entity.pdbx_description
1 polymer ?
#
loop_
_entity_poly.entity_id
_entity_poly.type
_entity_poly.pdbx_seq_one_letter_code
_entity_poly.pdbx_strand_id
1 'polypeptide(L)'
;MYSDVAWPVEGAVPDHRMDVFAHSGELGNYLRVYAKRYVHDEDSCSVQGHEKEEDFEYLIVATGFFSTPPLPGLTDTCIPTLHAANFKDPGVCKGKAVAVVGASLSAIEIAAALAPFAATVHHIATKPFYSLPPYLPVSSLDVGRPQFLPMDLIFYRRSTRSDMDEQIGSTSETNREKHDMAI
;
A
#
# COMPACT_ATOMS: atom_id res chain seq x y z
N MET A 1 2.73 4.18 10.29
CA MET A 1 3.06 3.65 11.63
C MET A 1 2.07 4.25 12.61
N TYR A 2 1.48 3.45 13.50
CA TYR A 2 0.55 3.94 14.52
C TYR A 2 1.34 4.57 15.67
N SER A 3 0.94 5.75 16.12
CA SER A 3 1.72 6.58 17.04
C SER A 3 1.81 6.02 18.47
N ASP A 4 0.89 5.13 18.80
CA ASP A 4 0.65 4.53 20.11
C ASP A 4 1.06 3.05 20.18
N VAL A 5 1.50 2.46 19.07
CA VAL A 5 1.94 1.07 19.01
C VAL A 5 3.48 1.01 18.96
N ALA A 6 4.07 0.50 20.04
CA ALA A 6 5.50 0.20 20.08
C ALA A 6 5.82 -1.01 19.19
N TRP A 7 6.89 -0.93 18.42
CA TRP A 7 7.33 -2.06 17.60
C TRP A 7 7.85 -3.20 18.49
N PRO A 8 7.55 -4.47 18.19
CA PRO A 8 8.10 -5.59 18.93
C PRO A 8 9.64 -5.55 18.89
N VAL A 9 10.28 -5.81 20.02
CA VAL A 9 11.73 -5.96 20.09
C VAL A 9 12.18 -7.21 19.32
N GLU A 10 13.34 -7.11 18.65
CA GLU A 10 13.89 -8.13 17.77
C GLU A 10 14.00 -9.49 18.49
N GLY A 11 13.49 -10.56 17.86
CA GLY A 11 13.41 -11.92 18.45
C GLY A 11 12.11 -12.24 19.21
N ALA A 12 11.20 -11.26 19.37
CA ALA A 12 9.90 -11.46 20.01
C ALA A 12 8.72 -11.54 19.03
N VAL A 13 8.97 -11.67 17.72
CA VAL A 13 7.92 -11.92 16.72
C VAL A 13 7.74 -13.43 16.61
N PRO A 14 6.71 -14.02 17.24
CA PRO A 14 6.45 -15.44 17.14
C PRO A 14 5.99 -15.81 15.72
N ASP A 15 6.15 -17.08 15.36
CA ASP A 15 5.74 -17.64 14.05
C ASP A 15 4.21 -17.73 13.86
N HIS A 16 3.43 -17.14 14.77
CA HIS A 16 1.98 -17.06 14.70
C HIS A 16 1.51 -15.60 14.64
N ARG A 17 0.29 -15.41 14.13
CA ARG A 17 -0.35 -14.10 13.97
C ARG A 17 -0.31 -13.31 15.29
N MET A 18 0.43 -12.21 15.32
CA MET A 18 0.36 -11.23 16.39
C MET A 18 -0.79 -10.27 16.12
N ASP A 19 -1.66 -10.10 17.12
CA ASP A 19 -2.56 -8.97 17.20
C ASP A 19 -1.73 -7.74 17.59
N VAL A 20 -1.21 -7.06 16.57
CA VAL A 20 -0.34 -5.87 16.71
C VAL A 20 -1.10 -4.70 17.37
N PHE A 21 -2.43 -4.71 17.31
CA PHE A 21 -3.29 -3.71 17.95
C PHE A 21 -4.02 -4.32 19.13
N ALA A 22 -4.08 -3.59 20.23
CA ALA A 22 -5.02 -3.91 21.29
C ALA A 22 -6.43 -4.02 20.67
N HIS A 23 -7.12 -5.13 20.94
CA HIS A 23 -8.46 -5.41 20.44
C HIS A 23 -8.60 -5.64 18.92
N SER A 24 -7.52 -5.89 18.15
CA SER A 24 -7.70 -6.26 16.71
C SER A 24 -8.51 -7.53 16.51
N GLY A 25 -8.49 -8.47 17.47
CA GLY A 25 -9.36 -9.64 17.47
C GLY A 25 -10.85 -9.32 17.60
N GLU A 26 -11.21 -8.16 18.18
CA GLU A 26 -12.59 -7.72 18.33
C GLU A 26 -13.12 -6.98 17.10
N LEU A 27 -12.24 -6.59 16.16
CA LEU A 27 -12.61 -5.85 14.95
C LEU A 27 -13.67 -6.60 14.13
N GLY A 28 -13.63 -7.95 14.14
CA GLY A 28 -14.63 -8.80 13.49
C GLY A 28 -16.04 -8.70 14.07
N ASN A 29 -16.19 -8.22 15.32
CA ASN A 29 -17.50 -7.98 15.93
C ASN A 29 -18.13 -6.65 15.46
N TYR A 30 -17.29 -5.69 15.06
CA TYR A 30 -17.70 -4.35 14.64
C TYR A 30 -17.74 -4.19 13.11
N LEU A 31 -16.99 -5.02 12.38
CA LEU A 31 -16.98 -5.03 10.93
C LEU A 31 -18.05 -5.96 10.38
N ARG A 32 -19.16 -5.38 9.92
CA ARG A 32 -19.98 -6.04 8.91
C ARG A 32 -19.37 -5.81 7.54
N VAL A 33 -18.95 -6.88 6.88
CA VAL A 33 -18.34 -6.82 5.55
C VAL A 33 -19.44 -6.83 4.50
N TYR A 34 -19.60 -5.71 3.80
CA TYR A 34 -20.47 -5.60 2.63
C TYR A 34 -19.59 -5.57 1.38
N ALA A 35 -19.93 -6.37 0.38
CA ALA A 35 -19.30 -6.31 -0.94
C ALA A 35 -20.39 -6.04 -1.99
N LYS A 36 -20.37 -4.86 -2.61
CA LYS A 36 -21.26 -4.51 -3.71
C LYS A 36 -20.48 -4.55 -5.02
N ARG A 37 -20.95 -5.36 -5.98
CA ARG A 37 -20.45 -5.36 -7.36
C ARG A 37 -21.38 -4.44 -8.16
N TYR A 38 -20.86 -3.33 -8.68
CA TYR A 38 -21.59 -2.50 -9.64
C TYR A 38 -21.48 -3.15 -11.02
N VAL A 39 -22.62 -3.42 -11.66
CA VAL A 39 -22.72 -3.92 -13.04
C VAL A 39 -23.48 -2.87 -13.81
N HIS A 40 -22.95 -2.41 -14.95
CA HIS A 40 -23.70 -1.51 -15.82
C HIS A 40 -24.94 -2.23 -16.34
N ASP A 41 -26.06 -1.51 -16.51
CA ASP A 41 -27.36 -2.05 -16.96
C ASP A 41 -27.25 -2.87 -18.26
N GLU A 42 -26.26 -2.57 -19.10
CA GLU A 42 -26.02 -3.23 -20.39
C GLU A 42 -25.34 -4.62 -20.24
N ASP A 43 -24.70 -4.89 -19.10
CA ASP A 43 -23.95 -6.11 -18.80
C ASP A 43 -24.68 -7.02 -17.78
N SER A 44 -25.96 -6.76 -17.50
CA SER A 44 -26.73 -7.48 -16.49
C SER A 44 -27.09 -8.92 -16.93
N CYS A 45 -26.13 -9.84 -16.85
CA CYS A 45 -26.46 -11.26 -16.73
C CYS A 45 -26.91 -11.50 -15.28
N SER A 46 -28.12 -12.02 -15.10
CA SER A 46 -28.76 -12.21 -13.78
C SER A 46 -27.93 -13.14 -12.88
N VAL A 47 -27.04 -12.58 -12.06
CA VAL A 47 -26.37 -13.30 -10.98
C VAL A 47 -27.23 -13.13 -9.74
N GLN A 48 -27.80 -14.21 -9.22
CA GLN A 48 -28.56 -14.18 -7.97
C GLN A 48 -27.62 -13.89 -6.79
N GLY A 49 -27.44 -12.60 -6.48
CA GLY A 49 -26.87 -12.13 -5.24
C GLY A 49 -27.98 -11.60 -4.34
N HIS A 50 -27.93 -11.89 -3.05
CA HIS A 50 -28.79 -11.23 -2.07
C HIS A 50 -28.30 -9.79 -1.88
N GLU A 51 -28.94 -8.84 -2.55
CA GLU A 51 -28.72 -7.42 -2.29
C GLU A 51 -29.38 -7.05 -0.95
N LYS A 52 -28.61 -6.47 -0.04
CA LYS A 52 -29.08 -6.03 1.26
C LYS A 52 -28.76 -4.56 1.43
N GLU A 53 -29.80 -3.79 1.70
CA GLU A 53 -29.72 -2.36 1.96
C GLU A 53 -29.91 -2.13 3.46
N GLU A 54 -29.06 -1.32 4.07
CA GLU A 54 -29.10 -0.96 5.48
C GLU A 54 -28.72 0.52 5.62
N ASP A 55 -29.44 1.24 6.48
CA ASP A 55 -29.17 2.65 6.78
C ASP A 55 -28.13 2.78 7.88
N PHE A 56 -27.18 3.72 7.72
CA PHE A 56 -26.13 4.02 8.70
C PHE A 56 -26.02 5.52 8.95
N GLU A 57 -25.72 5.90 10.19
CA GLU A 57 -25.49 7.31 10.55
C GLU A 57 -24.17 7.84 9.97
N TYR A 58 -23.17 6.98 9.81
CA TYR A 58 -21.85 7.32 9.32
C TYR A 58 -21.30 6.21 8.40
N LEU A 59 -20.60 6.61 7.33
CA LEU A 59 -19.94 5.71 6.39
C LEU A 59 -18.44 6.03 6.36
N ILE A 60 -17.60 5.01 6.61
CA ILE A 60 -16.14 5.12 6.48
C ILE A 60 -15.70 4.34 5.24
N VAL A 61 -15.18 5.03 4.23
CA VAL A 61 -14.65 4.40 3.02
C VAL A 61 -13.16 4.12 3.20
N ALA A 62 -12.82 2.86 3.46
CA ALA A 62 -11.45 2.39 3.66
C ALA A 62 -11.01 1.35 2.60
N THR A 63 -11.59 1.42 1.40
CA THR A 63 -11.35 0.46 0.30
C THR A 63 -9.98 0.59 -0.36
N GLY A 64 -9.21 1.63 -0.02
CA GLY A 64 -7.96 1.97 -0.70
C GLY A 64 -8.18 2.40 -2.16
N PHE A 65 -7.08 2.61 -2.88
CA PHE A 65 -7.08 3.09 -4.28
C PHE A 65 -6.23 2.21 -5.23
N PHE A 66 -5.57 1.18 -4.70
CA PHE A 66 -4.77 0.25 -5.49
C PHE A 66 -5.69 -0.71 -6.26
N SER A 67 -6.12 -0.30 -7.44
CA SER A 67 -6.84 -1.12 -8.41
C SER A 67 -5.91 -1.56 -9.54
N THR A 68 -6.39 -2.44 -10.43
CA THR A 68 -5.67 -2.82 -11.64
C THR A 68 -6.04 -1.84 -12.76
N PRO A 69 -5.22 -0.82 -13.07
CA PRO A 69 -5.50 0.05 -14.20
C PRO A 69 -5.34 -0.74 -15.52
N PRO A 70 -6.18 -0.45 -16.53
CA PRO A 70 -5.95 -0.95 -17.88
C PRO A 70 -4.64 -0.37 -18.42
N LEU A 71 -3.83 -1.20 -19.10
CA LEU A 71 -2.62 -0.77 -19.80
C LEU A 71 -2.99 -0.51 -21.27
N PRO A 72 -3.21 0.75 -21.70
CA PRO A 72 -3.58 1.05 -23.07
C PRO A 72 -2.46 0.67 -24.05
N GLY A 73 -2.82 0.07 -25.19
CA GLY A 73 -1.90 -0.22 -26.30
C GLY A 73 -1.07 -1.51 -26.19
N LEU A 74 -1.26 -2.32 -25.13
CA LEU A 74 -0.58 -3.61 -24.96
C LEU A 74 -1.42 -4.83 -25.40
N THR A 75 -2.73 -4.65 -25.59
CA THR A 75 -3.68 -5.72 -25.94
C THR A 75 -3.42 -6.36 -27.30
N ASP A 76 -2.79 -5.63 -28.23
CA ASP A 76 -2.56 -6.09 -29.61
C ASP A 76 -1.16 -6.69 -29.81
N THR A 77 -0.41 -6.92 -28.74
CA THR A 77 0.96 -7.43 -28.81
C THR A 77 1.03 -8.92 -28.48
N CYS A 78 1.89 -9.66 -29.17
CA CYS A 78 2.18 -11.07 -28.85
C CYS A 78 3.10 -11.25 -27.63
N ILE A 79 3.43 -10.16 -26.92
CA ILE A 79 4.34 -10.19 -25.79
C ILE A 79 3.53 -10.52 -24.53
N PRO A 80 3.92 -11.53 -23.73
CA PRO A 80 3.24 -11.82 -22.47
C PRO A 80 3.31 -10.63 -21.50
N THR A 81 2.15 -10.10 -21.12
CA THR A 81 2.03 -8.95 -20.20
C THR A 81 1.56 -9.41 -18.83
N LEU A 82 2.20 -8.91 -17.78
CA LEU A 82 1.82 -9.21 -16.40
C LEU A 82 1.75 -7.91 -15.60
N HIS A 83 0.58 -7.60 -15.03
CA HIS A 83 0.44 -6.46 -14.13
C HIS A 83 1.11 -6.76 -12.78
N ALA A 84 1.67 -5.72 -12.13
CA ALA A 84 2.39 -5.85 -10.86
C ALA A 84 1.58 -6.56 -9.76
N ALA A 85 0.26 -6.31 -9.68
CA ALA A 85 -0.64 -6.95 -8.72
C ALA A 85 -0.72 -8.50 -8.87
N ASN A 86 -0.37 -9.02 -10.05
CA ASN A 86 -0.41 -10.44 -10.36
C ASN A 86 0.98 -11.10 -10.35
N PHE A 87 2.04 -10.32 -10.08
CA PHE A 87 3.40 -10.84 -9.97
C PHE A 87 3.60 -11.51 -8.61
N LYS A 88 3.88 -12.82 -8.61
CA LYS A 88 4.05 -13.62 -7.38
C LYS A 88 5.38 -14.34 -7.30
N ASP A 89 5.92 -14.76 -8.44
CA ASP A 89 7.13 -15.57 -8.51
C ASP A 89 8.02 -15.06 -9.65
N PRO A 90 9.28 -14.65 -9.39
CA PRO A 90 10.23 -14.27 -10.44
C PRO A 90 10.62 -15.44 -11.35
N GLY A 91 10.40 -16.69 -10.93
CA GLY A 91 10.68 -17.90 -11.71
C GLY A 91 9.98 -17.94 -13.08
N VAL A 92 8.81 -17.29 -13.22
CA VAL A 92 8.08 -17.18 -14.50
C VAL A 92 8.86 -16.47 -15.60
N CYS A 93 9.86 -15.68 -15.20
CA CYS A 93 10.71 -14.87 -16.06
C CYS A 93 12.12 -15.44 -16.24
N LYS A 94 12.38 -16.65 -15.72
CA LYS A 94 13.72 -17.26 -15.75
C LYS A 94 14.28 -17.36 -17.17
N GLY A 95 15.46 -16.79 -17.39
CA GLY A 95 16.15 -16.80 -18.69
C GLY A 95 15.49 -15.96 -19.79
N LYS A 96 14.48 -15.13 -19.46
CA LYS A 96 13.80 -14.25 -20.42
C LYS A 96 14.36 -12.84 -20.37
N ALA A 97 14.20 -12.10 -21.46
CA ALA A 97 14.32 -10.65 -21.46
C ALA A 97 12.99 -10.05 -20.94
N VAL A 98 13.06 -9.22 -19.90
CA VAL A 98 11.87 -8.66 -19.25
C VAL A 98 11.95 -7.14 -19.23
N ALA A 99 10.86 -6.49 -19.65
CA ALA A 99 10.68 -5.05 -19.49
C ALA A 99 9.74 -4.79 -18.30
N VAL A 100 10.22 -4.04 -17.32
CA VAL A 100 9.43 -3.58 -16.17
C VAL A 100 9.09 -2.11 -16.40
N VAL A 101 7.81 -1.81 -16.59
CA VAL A 101 7.33 -0.47 -16.88
C VAL A 101 6.74 0.16 -15.63
N GLY A 102 7.24 1.35 -15.27
CA GLY A 102 6.79 2.10 -14.11
C GLY A 102 7.95 2.51 -13.20
N ALA A 103 7.75 3.60 -12.46
CA ALA A 103 8.76 4.23 -11.61
C ALA A 103 8.26 4.37 -10.17
N SER A 104 7.48 3.41 -9.69
CA SER A 104 6.98 3.37 -8.31
C SER A 104 7.59 2.17 -7.57
N LEU A 105 7.27 2.05 -6.28
CA LEU A 105 7.83 1.02 -5.38
C LEU A 105 7.68 -0.39 -5.96
N SER A 106 6.48 -0.78 -6.39
CA SER A 106 6.27 -2.14 -6.94
C SER A 106 7.12 -2.42 -8.18
N ALA A 107 7.30 -1.44 -9.07
CA ALA A 107 8.11 -1.65 -10.27
C ALA A 107 9.59 -1.89 -9.93
N ILE A 108 10.12 -1.16 -8.96
CA ILE A 108 11.52 -1.29 -8.53
C ILE A 108 11.74 -2.59 -7.76
N GLU A 109 10.82 -2.95 -6.88
CA GLU A 109 10.84 -4.22 -6.16
C GLU A 109 10.79 -5.41 -7.13
N ILE A 110 9.91 -5.36 -8.14
CA ILE A 110 9.83 -6.39 -9.18
C ILE A 110 11.12 -6.44 -10.01
N ALA A 111 11.65 -5.29 -10.42
CA ALA A 111 12.90 -5.24 -11.18
C ALA A 111 14.07 -5.84 -10.38
N ALA A 112 14.17 -5.52 -9.08
CA ALA A 112 15.17 -6.08 -8.18
C ALA A 112 14.96 -7.60 -7.97
N ALA A 113 13.72 -8.04 -7.78
CA ALA A 113 13.37 -9.45 -7.62
C ALA A 113 13.66 -10.29 -8.88
N LEU A 114 13.54 -9.70 -10.07
CA LEU A 114 13.81 -10.35 -11.35
C LEU A 114 15.29 -10.42 -11.71
N ALA A 115 16.11 -9.49 -11.24
CA ALA A 115 17.53 -9.37 -11.58
C ALA A 115 18.33 -10.69 -11.48
N PRO A 116 18.14 -11.57 -10.48
CA PRO A 116 18.88 -12.83 -10.41
C PRO A 116 18.29 -13.98 -11.26
N PHE A 117 17.09 -13.84 -11.82
CA PHE A 117 16.40 -14.92 -12.54
C PHE A 117 16.30 -14.67 -14.05
N ALA A 118 16.02 -13.45 -14.46
CA ALA A 118 15.87 -13.06 -15.85
C ALA A 118 17.23 -13.04 -16.57
N ALA A 119 17.23 -13.24 -17.89
CA ALA A 119 18.44 -13.06 -18.69
C ALA A 119 18.82 -11.59 -18.81
N THR A 120 17.82 -10.73 -18.98
CA THR A 120 17.98 -9.27 -18.99
C THR A 120 16.75 -8.61 -18.38
N VAL A 121 16.96 -7.52 -17.63
CA VAL A 121 15.90 -6.69 -17.06
C VAL A 121 16.06 -5.26 -17.57
N HIS A 122 15.07 -4.75 -18.28
CA HIS A 122 14.96 -3.36 -18.70
C HIS A 122 13.96 -2.65 -17.80
N HIS A 123 14.42 -1.76 -16.93
CA HIS A 123 13.55 -0.92 -16.11
C HIS A 123 13.24 0.38 -16.84
N ILE A 124 11.98 0.60 -17.17
CA ILE A 124 11.50 1.73 -17.99
C ILE A 124 10.69 2.67 -17.09
N ALA A 125 11.21 3.89 -16.92
CA ALA A 125 10.61 4.94 -16.11
C ALA A 125 10.33 6.18 -16.96
N THR A 126 9.14 6.76 -16.83
CA THR A 126 8.77 8.00 -17.54
C THR A 126 9.38 9.25 -16.89
N LYS A 127 9.68 9.18 -15.60
CA LYS A 127 10.32 10.24 -14.80
C LYS A 127 11.39 9.61 -13.90
N PRO A 128 12.44 10.35 -13.54
CA PRO A 128 13.44 9.87 -12.60
C PRO A 128 12.78 9.54 -11.25
N PHE A 129 13.20 8.43 -10.65
CA PHE A 129 12.76 8.00 -9.32
C PHE A 129 13.94 8.04 -8.35
N TYR A 130 13.72 8.62 -7.17
CA TYR A 130 14.70 8.64 -6.10
C TYR A 130 14.61 7.36 -5.26
N SER A 131 15.49 6.40 -5.58
CA SER A 131 15.61 5.19 -4.78
C SER A 131 16.42 5.47 -3.53
N LEU A 132 15.74 5.60 -2.39
CA LEU A 132 16.37 5.74 -1.08
C LEU A 132 16.43 4.38 -0.39
N PRO A 133 17.55 4.05 0.29
CA PRO A 133 17.66 2.79 1.00
C PRO A 133 16.77 2.79 2.26
N PRO A 134 16.13 1.66 2.61
CA PRO A 134 15.21 1.58 3.74
C PRO A 134 15.87 1.90 5.08
N TYR A 135 17.19 1.72 5.17
CA TYR A 135 18.00 2.11 6.32
C TYR A 135 19.01 3.16 5.90
N LEU A 136 19.00 4.29 6.59
CA LEU A 136 19.94 5.38 6.36
C LEU A 136 21.02 5.34 7.44
N PRO A 137 22.29 5.58 7.09
CA PRO A 137 23.35 5.71 8.07
C PRO A 137 23.11 6.94 8.94
N VAL A 138 23.39 6.82 10.24
CA VAL A 138 23.24 7.90 11.21
C VAL A 138 24.48 7.97 12.07
N SER A 139 25.02 9.18 12.21
CA SER A 139 26.15 9.44 13.10
C SER A 139 25.65 9.46 14.55
N SER A 140 25.58 8.30 15.20
CA SER A 140 25.33 8.21 16.65
C SER A 140 26.67 8.28 17.40
N LEU A 141 26.76 9.21 18.36
CA LEU A 141 27.89 9.29 19.31
C LEU A 141 27.67 8.37 20.53
N ASP A 142 26.49 7.76 20.63
CA ASP A 142 26.07 6.97 21.79
C ASP A 142 26.47 5.51 21.62
N VAL A 143 27.31 5.02 22.54
CA VAL A 143 27.74 3.61 22.60
C VAL A 143 26.52 2.70 22.79
N GLY A 144 26.38 1.70 21.90
CA GLY A 144 25.30 0.70 21.98
C GLY A 144 24.06 0.99 21.14
N ARG A 145 24.01 2.10 20.38
CA ARG A 145 22.96 2.35 19.38
C ARG A 145 23.38 1.92 17.98
N PRO A 146 22.46 1.41 17.15
CA PRO A 146 22.77 1.12 15.75
C PRO A 146 23.19 2.40 15.03
N GLN A 147 24.17 2.27 14.13
CA GLN A 147 24.66 3.36 13.27
C GLN A 147 23.77 3.56 12.02
N PHE A 148 22.58 2.99 12.03
CA PHE A 148 21.57 3.15 10.99
C PHE A 148 20.20 3.30 11.64
N LEU A 149 19.29 4.00 10.96
CA LEU A 149 17.88 4.07 11.32
C LEU A 149 17.02 3.79 10.10
N PRO A 150 15.85 3.16 10.29
CA PRO A 150 14.81 3.13 9.27
C PRO A 150 14.54 4.54 8.73
N MET A 151 14.45 4.65 7.41
CA MET A 151 14.19 5.91 6.69
C MET A 151 12.98 6.64 7.27
N ASP A 152 11.93 5.90 7.64
CA ASP A 152 10.71 6.46 8.20
C ASP A 152 10.94 7.21 9.52
N LEU A 153 11.84 6.72 10.38
CA LEU A 153 12.14 7.39 11.64
C LEU A 153 12.88 8.72 11.44
N ILE A 154 13.59 8.85 10.33
CA ILE A 154 14.31 10.07 9.97
C ILE A 154 13.36 11.06 9.31
N PHE A 155 12.57 10.64 8.32
CA PHE A 155 11.69 11.54 7.56
C PHE A 155 10.38 11.89 8.26
N TYR A 156 9.85 11.00 9.09
CA TYR A 156 8.61 11.24 9.85
C TYR A 156 8.89 11.60 11.31
N ARG A 157 10.08 12.13 11.61
CA ARG A 157 10.41 12.60 12.96
C ARG A 157 9.52 13.79 13.32
N ARG A 158 8.61 13.60 14.26
CA ARG A 158 7.66 14.66 14.70
C ARG A 158 8.38 15.91 15.19
N SER A 159 9.50 15.76 15.89
CA SER A 159 10.25 16.89 16.44
C SER A 159 10.82 17.85 15.41
N THR A 160 10.91 17.45 14.14
CA THR A 160 11.43 18.31 13.05
C THR A 160 10.32 19.02 12.27
N ARG A 161 9.04 18.77 12.60
CA ARG A 161 7.88 19.44 12.00
C ARG A 161 7.42 20.56 12.93
N SER A 162 8.01 21.75 12.82
CA SER A 162 7.60 22.93 13.59
C SER A 162 6.33 23.60 13.05
N ASP A 163 6.07 23.44 11.75
CA ASP A 163 5.11 24.29 11.00
C ASP A 163 3.82 23.55 10.58
N MET A 164 3.62 22.33 11.08
CA MET A 164 2.44 21.53 10.73
C MET A 164 1.45 21.56 11.90
N ASP A 165 0.44 22.42 11.81
CA ASP A 165 -0.67 22.43 12.77
C ASP A 165 -1.47 21.14 12.64
N GLU A 166 -1.20 20.18 13.51
CA GLU A 166 -2.02 18.97 13.63
C GLU A 166 -3.43 19.39 14.08
N GLN A 167 -4.44 19.05 13.28
CA GLN A 167 -5.83 19.22 13.68
C GLN A 167 -6.21 18.13 14.68
N ILE A 168 -5.84 18.35 15.93
CA ILE A 168 -6.23 17.51 17.05
C ILE A 168 -7.63 17.97 17.49
N GLY A 169 -8.63 17.08 17.45
CA GLY A 169 -9.99 17.37 17.93
C GLY A 169 -10.97 17.94 16.91
N SER A 170 -10.95 17.47 15.65
CA SER A 170 -12.01 17.79 14.69
C SER A 170 -13.39 17.35 15.22
N THR A 171 -14.37 18.26 15.22
CA THR A 171 -15.76 17.93 15.57
C THR A 171 -16.53 17.44 14.34
N SER A 172 -17.67 16.79 14.54
CA SER A 172 -18.56 16.35 13.46
C SER A 172 -18.97 17.51 12.54
N GLU A 173 -19.20 18.69 13.11
CA GLU A 173 -19.55 19.91 12.39
C GLU A 173 -18.39 20.40 11.50
N THR A 174 -17.16 20.43 12.01
CA THR A 174 -15.99 20.86 11.21
C THR A 174 -15.69 19.90 10.06
N ASN A 175 -15.95 18.60 10.24
CA ASN A 175 -15.78 17.62 9.18
C ASN A 175 -16.87 17.76 8.10
N ARG A 176 -18.11 18.09 8.50
CA ARG A 176 -19.23 18.28 7.56
C ARG A 176 -19.02 19.55 6.71
N GLU A 177 -18.60 20.65 7.31
CA GLU A 177 -18.27 21.88 6.58
C GLU A 177 -17.18 21.66 5.51
N LYS A 178 -16.13 20.90 5.85
CA LYS A 178 -15.07 20.58 4.89
C LYS A 178 -15.53 19.69 3.74
N HIS A 179 -16.40 18.73 4.04
CA HIS A 179 -16.98 17.86 3.03
C HIS A 179 -17.82 18.68 2.03
N ASP A 180 -18.63 19.60 2.54
CA ASP A 180 -19.46 20.48 1.71
C ASP A 180 -18.62 21.48 0.89
N MET A 181 -17.43 21.87 1.37
CA MET A 181 -16.48 22.69 0.62
C MET A 181 -15.68 21.91 -0.45
N ALA A 182 -15.63 20.58 -0.36
CA ALA A 182 -14.85 19.74 -1.27
C ALA A 182 -15.63 19.21 -2.47
N ILE A 183 -16.94 19.48 -2.53
CA ILE A 183 -17.87 19.10 -3.61
C ILE A 183 -18.05 20.26 -4.59
#